data_AF-A0A1B4LA75-F1
#
_entry.id   AF-A0A1B4LA75-F1
#
_cell.length_a   1.000
_cell.length_b   1.000
_cell.length_c   1.000
_cell.angle_alpha   90.00
_cell.angle_beta   90.00
_cell.angle_gamma   90.00
#
_symmetry.space_group_name_H-M   'P 1'
#
loop_
_entity.id
_entity.type
_entity.pdbx_description
1 polymer ?
#
loop_
_entity_poly.entity_id
_entity_poly.type
_entity_poly.pdbx_seq_one_letter_code
_entity_poly.pdbx_strand_id
1 'polypeptide(L)'
;MNHRSAAVVAASMSIVFGMVVASPPAFAEVTPRQQDVARHGAQVMPFSLAATTHIFTKTADGGIQRVVTKRRDAKQTALIREHLATIARRFSSGDFGAPEQIHGADMPGLAALRTAQPGELEIDYRDVRDGGEIVYRSEQPRLIAALHDWFDAQLSDHGHDAKAGHDHDAMHHHPADESTP
;
A
#
# COMPACT_ATOMS: atom_id res chain seq x y z
N MET A 1 -13.78 -84.29 35.48
CA MET A 1 -14.25 -83.61 36.71
C MET A 1 -13.27 -82.48 37.03
N ASN A 2 -13.73 -81.26 36.77
CA ASN A 2 -13.28 -79.92 37.19
C ASN A 2 -11.87 -79.73 37.79
N HIS A 3 -11.07 -78.85 37.18
CA HIS A 3 -10.63 -77.60 37.81
C HIS A 3 -10.41 -76.50 36.76
N ARG A 4 -10.90 -75.30 37.09
CA ARG A 4 -10.90 -74.06 36.31
C ARG A 4 -9.68 -73.20 36.65
N SER A 5 -9.33 -72.31 35.72
CA SER A 5 -8.95 -70.89 35.90
C SER A 5 -7.74 -70.53 35.02
N ALA A 6 -7.96 -69.86 33.89
CA ALA A 6 -8.03 -68.41 33.73
C ALA A 6 -6.63 -67.80 33.47
N ALA A 7 -6.24 -67.76 32.20
CA ALA A 7 -5.11 -66.97 31.73
C ALA A 7 -5.59 -65.56 31.39
N VAL A 8 -4.93 -64.58 32.00
CA VAL A 8 -5.20 -63.14 31.88
C VAL A 8 -4.94 -62.70 30.43
N VAL A 9 -5.94 -62.09 29.80
CA VAL A 9 -5.81 -61.39 28.53
C VAL A 9 -5.14 -60.05 28.79
N ALA A 10 -3.87 -59.90 28.40
CA ALA A 10 -3.23 -58.60 28.28
C ALA A 10 -3.47 -58.09 26.86
N ALA A 11 -4.48 -57.22 26.71
CA ALA A 11 -4.73 -56.51 25.46
C ALA A 11 -3.72 -55.36 25.34
N SER A 12 -2.73 -55.53 24.48
CA SER A 12 -1.78 -54.47 24.11
C SER A 12 -2.51 -53.43 23.23
N MET A 13 -2.95 -52.33 23.83
CA MET A 13 -3.57 -51.22 23.10
C MET A 13 -2.46 -50.40 22.42
N SER A 14 -2.20 -50.68 21.15
CA SER A 14 -1.32 -49.85 20.30
C SER A 14 -1.97 -48.49 20.08
N ILE A 15 -1.53 -47.48 20.84
CA ILE A 15 -1.88 -46.08 20.59
C ILE A 15 -1.06 -45.63 19.38
N VAL A 16 -1.69 -45.57 18.21
CA VAL A 16 -1.14 -44.90 17.03
C VAL A 16 -1.28 -43.39 17.28
N PHE A 17 -0.19 -42.75 17.70
CA PHE A 17 -0.14 -41.29 17.83
C PHE A 17 -0.09 -40.69 16.42
N GLY A 18 -1.26 -40.32 15.88
CA GLY A 18 -1.35 -39.60 14.62
C GLY A 18 -0.60 -38.28 14.75
N MET A 19 0.49 -38.12 13.99
CA MET A 19 1.23 -36.88 13.89
C MET A 19 0.37 -35.86 13.14
N VAL A 20 -0.40 -35.06 13.87
CA VAL A 20 -1.06 -33.87 13.33
C VAL A 20 0.03 -32.85 13.03
N VAL A 21 0.42 -32.76 11.76
CA VAL A 21 1.26 -31.67 11.25
C VAL A 21 0.39 -30.41 11.25
N ALA A 22 0.40 -29.68 12.36
CA ALA A 22 -0.17 -28.35 12.42
C ALA A 22 0.76 -27.40 11.65
N SER A 23 0.42 -27.11 10.39
CA SER A 23 1.07 -26.02 9.66
C SER A 23 0.73 -24.70 10.36
N PRO A 24 1.73 -23.89 10.76
CA PRO A 24 1.45 -22.57 11.31
C PRO A 24 0.76 -21.71 10.24
N PRO A 25 -0.16 -20.81 10.65
CA PRO A 25 -0.74 -19.85 9.72
C PRO A 25 0.39 -19.00 9.13
N ALA A 26 0.48 -18.96 7.80
CA ALA A 26 1.38 -18.07 7.09
C ALA A 26 0.88 -16.63 7.26
N PHE A 27 1.32 -15.96 8.31
CA PHE A 27 1.33 -14.50 8.31
C PHE A 27 2.36 -14.09 7.25
N ALA A 28 1.98 -13.23 6.30
CA ALA A 28 2.94 -12.64 5.38
C ALA A 28 4.01 -11.93 6.20
N GLU A 29 5.23 -12.46 6.21
CA GLU A 29 6.32 -11.96 7.03
C GLU A 29 6.76 -10.59 6.49
N VAL A 30 6.72 -9.55 7.33
CA VAL A 30 7.16 -8.21 6.95
C VAL A 30 8.65 -8.26 6.66
N THR A 31 9.05 -7.85 5.46
CA THR A 31 10.46 -7.92 5.05
C THR A 31 11.30 -6.84 5.76
N PRO A 32 12.63 -7.02 5.90
CA PRO A 32 13.51 -5.97 6.42
C PRO A 32 13.37 -4.64 5.65
N ARG A 33 13.18 -4.70 4.33
CA ARG A 33 12.92 -3.54 3.48
C ARG A 33 11.65 -2.79 3.90
N GLN A 34 10.56 -3.52 4.15
CA GLN A 34 9.30 -2.92 4.61
C GLN A 34 9.42 -2.33 6.02
N GLN A 35 10.21 -2.94 6.91
CA GLN A 35 10.50 -2.38 8.23
C GLN A 35 11.27 -1.06 8.14
N ASP A 36 12.26 -0.98 7.24
CA ASP A 36 13.02 0.24 6.99
C ASP A 36 12.14 1.35 6.41
N VAL A 37 11.31 1.03 5.43
CA VAL A 37 10.32 1.97 4.86
C VAL A 37 9.35 2.45 5.91
N ALA A 38 8.82 1.57 6.77
CA ALA A 38 7.94 1.98 7.86
C ALA A 38 8.63 2.92 8.87
N ARG A 39 9.91 2.66 9.16
CA ARG A 39 10.73 3.46 10.07
C ARG A 39 11.05 4.84 9.51
N HIS A 40 11.49 4.93 8.25
CA HIS A 40 11.74 6.22 7.59
C HIS A 40 10.42 6.96 7.31
N GLY A 41 9.40 6.22 6.90
CA GLY A 41 8.05 6.72 6.67
C GLY A 41 7.47 7.41 7.91
N ALA A 42 7.68 6.87 9.11
CA ALA A 42 7.22 7.51 10.36
C ALA A 42 7.87 8.90 10.63
N GLN A 43 8.98 9.23 9.99
CA GLN A 43 9.65 10.52 10.12
C GLN A 43 9.16 11.54 9.07
N VAL A 44 8.61 11.06 7.95
CA VAL A 44 8.26 11.90 6.78
C VAL A 44 6.74 11.99 6.57
N MET A 45 6.00 10.93 6.89
CA MET A 45 4.55 10.86 6.81
C MET A 45 3.95 11.21 8.19
N PRO A 46 3.21 12.32 8.30
CA PRO A 46 2.69 12.79 9.58
C PRO A 46 1.43 12.01 10.03
N PHE A 47 1.09 10.90 9.38
CA PHE A 47 -0.08 10.04 9.65
C PHE A 47 0.36 8.58 9.87
N SER A 48 -0.54 7.76 10.43
CA SER A 48 -0.26 6.35 10.73
C SER A 48 -0.48 5.48 9.51
N LEU A 49 0.59 4.86 8.98
CA LEU A 49 0.51 3.88 7.88
C LEU A 49 -0.47 2.74 8.20
N ALA A 50 -0.38 2.18 9.41
CA ALA A 50 -1.26 1.10 9.83
C ALA A 50 -2.76 1.49 9.84
N ALA A 51 -3.08 2.79 10.01
CA ALA A 51 -4.44 3.30 10.01
C ALA A 51 -4.93 3.73 8.61
N THR A 52 -4.06 3.75 7.60
CA THR A 52 -4.36 4.22 6.25
C THR A 52 -4.20 3.13 5.22
N THR A 53 -4.66 3.40 4.01
CA THR A 53 -4.40 2.58 2.84
C THR A 53 -3.89 3.49 1.74
N HIS A 54 -2.72 3.16 1.22
CA HIS A 54 -2.15 3.75 0.02
C HIS A 54 -2.70 3.00 -1.19
N ILE A 55 -3.21 3.72 -2.17
CA ILE A 55 -3.83 3.17 -3.37
C ILE A 55 -3.11 3.78 -4.55
N PHE A 56 -2.54 2.92 -5.39
CA PHE A 56 -1.83 3.32 -6.60
C PHE A 56 -2.57 2.73 -7.80
N THR A 57 -3.12 3.59 -8.65
CA THR A 57 -3.84 3.20 -9.87
C THR A 57 -3.06 3.67 -11.08
N LYS A 58 -2.58 2.74 -11.90
CA LYS A 58 -1.88 3.06 -13.15
C LYS A 58 -2.93 3.35 -14.23
N THR A 59 -2.87 4.52 -14.86
CA THR A 59 -3.76 4.89 -15.99
C THR A 59 -2.98 4.88 -17.30
N ALA A 60 -3.69 4.93 -18.43
CA ALA A 60 -3.07 4.95 -19.75
C ALA A 60 -2.16 6.17 -19.99
N ASP A 61 -2.47 7.30 -19.35
CA ASP A 61 -1.80 8.59 -19.47
C ASP A 61 -0.98 8.98 -18.23
N GLY A 62 -0.82 8.07 -17.26
CA GLY A 62 -0.06 8.34 -16.03
C GLY A 62 -0.50 7.47 -14.87
N GLY A 63 -0.97 8.09 -13.80
CA GLY A 63 -1.43 7.35 -12.62
C GLY A 63 -2.06 8.21 -11.54
N ILE A 64 -2.65 7.55 -10.55
CA ILE A 64 -3.33 8.16 -9.41
C ILE A 64 -2.76 7.57 -8.13
N GLN A 65 -2.27 8.44 -7.24
CA GLN A 65 -1.93 8.11 -5.87
C GLN A 65 -3.03 8.61 -4.94
N ARG A 66 -3.69 7.72 -4.22
CA ARG A 66 -4.70 8.06 -3.22
C ARG A 66 -4.29 7.50 -1.86
N VAL A 67 -4.45 8.29 -0.81
CA VAL A 67 -4.28 7.80 0.57
C VAL A 67 -5.55 8.09 1.33
N VAL A 68 -6.13 7.06 1.96
CA VAL A 68 -7.37 7.17 2.73
C VAL A 68 -7.26 6.45 4.06
N THR A 69 -8.06 6.86 5.03
CA THR A 69 -8.17 6.17 6.31
C THR A 69 -8.93 4.84 6.16
N LYS A 70 -8.50 3.78 6.88
CA LYS A 70 -9.21 2.48 6.92
C LYS A 70 -10.54 2.57 7.67
N ARG A 71 -10.66 3.53 8.59
CA ARG A 71 -11.86 3.88 9.35
C ARG A 71 -11.91 5.39 9.49
N ARG A 72 -13.12 5.97 9.53
CA ARG A 72 -13.32 7.42 9.67
C ARG A 72 -12.51 7.99 10.83
N ASP A 73 -11.51 8.79 10.52
CA ASP A 73 -10.62 9.46 11.46
C ASP A 73 -10.27 10.85 10.93
N ALA A 74 -10.95 11.88 11.44
CA ALA A 74 -10.78 13.25 10.95
C ALA A 74 -9.36 13.79 11.15
N LYS A 75 -8.65 13.33 12.19
CA LYS A 75 -7.27 13.76 12.45
C LYS A 75 -6.34 13.18 11.38
N GLN A 76 -6.44 11.87 11.12
CA GLN A 76 -5.66 11.23 10.06
C GLN A 76 -6.00 11.81 8.68
N THR A 77 -7.28 12.05 8.39
CA THR A 77 -7.70 12.69 7.13
C THR A 77 -7.05 14.06 6.93
N ALA A 78 -7.03 14.93 7.96
CA ALA A 78 -6.39 16.23 7.86
C ALA A 78 -4.88 16.12 7.58
N LEU A 79 -4.19 15.22 8.27
CA LEU A 79 -2.75 14.99 8.11
C LEU A 79 -2.41 14.43 6.72
N ILE A 80 -3.24 13.53 6.19
CA ILE A 80 -3.11 13.01 4.82
C ILE A 80 -3.22 14.14 3.81
N ARG A 81 -4.25 14.98 3.93
CA ARG A 81 -4.51 16.07 2.98
C ARG A 81 -3.38 17.08 2.96
N GLU A 82 -2.92 17.52 4.14
CA GLU A 82 -1.78 18.43 4.25
C GLU A 82 -0.50 17.84 3.63
N HIS A 83 -0.25 16.56 3.90
CA HIS A 83 0.92 15.86 3.38
C HIS A 83 0.87 15.73 1.85
N LEU A 84 -0.23 15.23 1.29
CA LEU A 84 -0.37 15.04 -0.15
C LEU A 84 -0.39 16.37 -0.91
N ALA A 85 -1.02 17.42 -0.37
CA ALA A 85 -0.93 18.75 -0.97
C ALA A 85 0.52 19.26 -1.00
N THR A 86 1.31 18.95 0.03
CA THR A 86 2.74 19.31 0.07
C THR A 86 3.55 18.51 -0.95
N ILE A 87 3.32 17.21 -1.08
CA ILE A 87 3.94 16.37 -2.12
C ILE A 87 3.61 16.91 -3.50
N ALA A 88 2.34 17.18 -3.79
CA ALA A 88 1.90 17.66 -5.09
C ALA A 88 2.59 18.98 -5.48
N ARG A 89 2.69 19.94 -4.55
CA ARG A 89 3.42 21.21 -4.77
C ARG A 89 4.90 20.98 -5.08
N ARG A 90 5.57 20.11 -4.32
CA ARG A 90 7.00 19.82 -4.55
C ARG A 90 7.23 19.15 -5.90
N PHE A 91 6.42 18.14 -6.23
CA PHE A 91 6.53 17.41 -7.49
C PHE A 91 6.22 18.29 -8.69
N SER A 92 5.24 19.19 -8.58
CA SER A 92 4.95 20.21 -9.62
C SER A 92 6.15 21.13 -9.89
N SER A 93 7.06 21.28 -8.92
CA SER A 93 8.31 22.03 -9.07
C SER A 93 9.52 21.16 -9.42
N GLY A 94 9.32 19.87 -9.70
CA GLY A 94 10.38 18.90 -10.00
C GLY A 94 11.16 18.40 -8.77
N ASP A 95 10.72 18.73 -7.55
CA ASP A 95 11.35 18.27 -6.32
C ASP A 95 10.76 16.93 -5.86
N PHE A 96 11.48 15.84 -6.14
CA PHE A 96 11.15 14.48 -5.71
C PHE A 96 11.95 14.00 -4.47
N GLY A 97 12.49 14.93 -3.67
CA GLY A 97 13.35 14.57 -2.54
C GLY A 97 12.65 13.82 -1.40
N ALA A 98 11.35 14.03 -1.19
CA ALA A 98 10.61 13.36 -0.11
C ALA A 98 10.47 11.83 -0.32
N PRO A 99 10.09 11.31 -1.51
CA PRO A 99 10.18 9.88 -1.81
C PRO A 99 11.57 9.29 -1.61
N GLU A 100 12.62 10.00 -2.02
CA GLU A 100 14.00 9.55 -1.90
C GLU A 100 14.38 9.31 -0.42
N GLN A 101 13.91 10.16 0.50
CA GLN A 101 14.17 9.99 1.93
C GLN A 101 13.54 8.72 2.52
N ILE A 102 12.38 8.29 1.99
CA ILE A 102 11.67 7.10 2.49
C ILE A 102 12.19 5.83 1.80
N HIS A 103 12.38 5.90 0.48
CA HIS A 103 12.58 4.74 -0.40
C HIS A 103 14.00 4.59 -0.95
N GLY A 104 14.83 5.63 -0.81
CA GLY A 104 16.15 5.70 -1.43
C GLY A 104 16.09 6.23 -2.86
N ALA A 105 17.24 6.73 -3.34
CA ALA A 105 17.37 7.33 -4.67
C ALA A 105 17.19 6.32 -5.81
N ASP A 106 17.50 5.05 -5.53
CA ASP A 106 17.45 3.95 -6.50
C ASP A 106 16.05 3.34 -6.69
N MET A 107 15.02 3.97 -6.13
CA MET A 107 13.64 3.51 -6.33
C MET A 107 13.30 3.51 -7.83
N PRO A 108 12.79 2.40 -8.39
CA PRO A 108 12.40 2.32 -9.79
C PRO A 108 11.51 3.49 -10.21
N GLY A 109 11.75 4.02 -11.41
CA GLY A 109 11.04 5.18 -11.96
C GLY A 109 11.51 6.55 -11.46
N LEU A 110 11.99 6.67 -10.21
CA LEU A 110 12.25 7.96 -9.56
C LEU A 110 13.28 8.82 -10.31
N ALA A 111 14.37 8.22 -10.81
CA ALA A 111 15.38 8.94 -11.58
C ALA A 111 14.82 9.53 -12.88
N ALA A 112 13.95 8.81 -13.58
CA ALA A 112 13.31 9.31 -14.80
C ALA A 112 12.33 10.45 -14.51
N LEU A 113 11.51 10.32 -13.46
CA LEU A 113 10.58 11.37 -13.02
C LEU A 113 11.28 12.69 -12.69
N ARG A 114 12.46 12.63 -12.04
CA ARG A 114 13.30 13.80 -11.74
C ARG A 114 13.82 14.54 -12.98
N THR A 115 13.83 13.89 -14.13
CA THR A 115 14.31 14.49 -15.39
C THR A 115 13.18 15.03 -16.26
N ALA A 116 11.93 15.01 -15.77
CA ALA A 116 10.81 15.63 -16.46
C ALA A 116 11.10 17.12 -16.67
N GLN A 117 10.94 17.59 -17.90
CA GLN A 117 11.00 19.01 -18.21
C GLN A 117 9.69 19.69 -17.77
N PRO A 118 9.70 21.01 -17.54
CA PRO A 118 8.48 21.75 -17.23
C PRO A 118 7.38 21.47 -18.26
N GLY A 119 6.20 21.05 -17.77
CA GLY A 119 5.05 20.71 -18.61
C GLY A 119 5.01 19.28 -19.14
N GLU A 120 6.05 18.45 -18.96
CA GLU A 120 6.01 17.04 -19.38
C GLU A 120 5.25 16.14 -18.38
N LEU A 121 5.11 16.58 -17.14
CA LEU A 121 4.41 15.85 -16.08
C LEU A 121 3.52 16.81 -15.30
N GLU A 122 2.21 16.65 -15.47
CA GLU A 122 1.19 17.39 -14.73
C GLU A 122 0.89 16.66 -13.41
N ILE A 123 0.72 17.44 -12.34
CA ILE A 123 0.51 16.96 -10.98
C ILE A 123 -0.64 17.73 -10.35
N ASP A 124 -1.78 17.07 -10.16
CA ASP A 124 -2.99 17.69 -9.61
C ASP A 124 -3.40 17.04 -8.29
N TYR A 125 -3.61 17.85 -7.25
CA TYR A 125 -4.08 17.39 -5.95
C TYR A 125 -5.57 17.69 -5.74
N ARG A 126 -6.29 16.77 -5.09
CA ARG A 126 -7.63 17.02 -4.55
C ARG A 126 -7.91 16.29 -3.24
N ASP A 127 -8.79 16.88 -2.43
CA ASP A 127 -9.37 16.23 -1.27
C ASP A 127 -10.35 15.11 -1.72
N VAL A 128 -10.39 14.02 -0.94
CA VAL A 128 -11.45 13.00 -1.03
C VAL A 128 -12.06 12.74 0.36
N ARG A 129 -13.20 12.05 0.43
CA ARG A 129 -14.00 11.90 1.67
C ARG A 129 -13.16 11.55 2.91
N ASP A 130 -12.28 10.57 2.79
CA ASP A 130 -11.50 10.01 3.91
C ASP A 130 -9.98 10.21 3.77
N GLY A 131 -9.55 11.15 2.93
CA GLY A 131 -8.13 11.42 2.67
C GLY A 131 -7.89 12.42 1.55
N GLY A 132 -6.89 12.14 0.71
CA GLY A 132 -6.52 12.96 -0.45
C GLY A 132 -6.00 12.13 -1.62
N GLU A 133 -5.86 12.77 -2.77
CA GLU A 133 -5.41 12.15 -4.01
C GLU A 133 -4.53 13.09 -4.83
N ILE A 134 -3.52 12.51 -5.49
CA ILE A 134 -2.68 13.15 -6.50
C ILE A 134 -2.89 12.41 -7.82
N VAL A 135 -3.20 13.15 -8.88
CA VAL A 135 -3.28 12.66 -10.26
C VAL A 135 -2.02 13.11 -10.99
N TYR A 136 -1.39 12.16 -11.67
CA TYR A 136 -0.19 12.34 -12.47
C TYR A 136 -0.56 12.12 -13.94
N ARG A 137 -0.26 13.08 -14.82
CA ARG A 137 -0.51 12.96 -16.27
C ARG A 137 0.70 13.34 -17.09
N SER A 138 0.92 12.62 -18.17
CA SER A 138 1.99 12.89 -19.12
C SER A 138 1.61 12.40 -20.50
N GLU A 139 2.06 13.12 -21.53
CA GLU A 139 2.03 12.64 -22.91
C GLU A 139 3.31 11.86 -23.27
N GLN A 140 4.33 11.89 -22.40
CA GLN A 140 5.64 11.31 -22.66
C GLN A 140 5.65 9.84 -22.23
N PRO A 141 5.78 8.86 -23.16
CA PRO A 141 5.75 7.45 -22.82
C PRO A 141 6.80 7.03 -21.78
N ARG A 142 7.96 7.70 -21.80
CA ARG A 142 9.04 7.49 -20.82
C ARG A 142 8.61 7.81 -19.39
N LEU A 143 7.78 8.83 -19.20
CA LEU A 143 7.34 9.29 -17.88
C LEU A 143 6.15 8.47 -17.39
N ILE A 144 5.25 8.07 -18.29
CA ILE A 144 4.17 7.12 -17.98
C ILE A 144 4.77 5.80 -17.48
N ALA A 145 5.74 5.23 -18.20
CA ALA A 145 6.42 4.01 -17.79
C ALA A 145 7.13 4.19 -16.43
N ALA A 146 7.81 5.31 -16.22
CA ALA A 146 8.46 5.62 -14.96
C ALA A 146 7.47 5.75 -13.78
N LEU A 147 6.29 6.34 -13.99
CA LEU A 147 5.23 6.39 -12.97
C LEU A 147 4.75 4.99 -12.61
N HIS A 148 4.61 4.11 -13.60
CA HIS A 148 4.16 2.74 -13.39
C HIS A 148 5.20 1.92 -12.60
N ASP A 149 6.48 2.02 -12.97
CA ASP A 149 7.58 1.42 -12.23
C ASP A 149 7.65 1.93 -10.79
N TRP A 150 7.47 3.24 -10.62
CA TRP A 150 7.45 3.88 -9.30
C TRP A 150 6.28 3.40 -8.44
N PHE A 151 5.09 3.25 -9.03
CA PHE A 151 3.91 2.71 -8.33
C PHE A 151 4.09 1.25 -7.94
N ASP A 152 4.67 0.42 -8.81
CA ASP A 152 4.94 -0.99 -8.49
C ASP A 152 5.97 -1.11 -7.36
N ALA A 153 7.00 -0.26 -7.35
CA ALA A 153 7.96 -0.17 -6.25
C ALA A 153 7.29 0.24 -4.93
N GLN A 154 6.42 1.25 -4.97
CA GLN A 154 5.66 1.70 -3.80
C GLN A 154 4.76 0.60 -3.23
N LEU A 155 4.08 -0.16 -4.09
CA LEU A 155 3.24 -1.30 -3.67
C LEU A 155 4.07 -2.36 -2.94
N SER A 156 5.26 -2.66 -3.43
CA SER A 156 6.19 -3.59 -2.77
C SER A 156 6.68 -3.06 -1.41
N ASP A 157 7.10 -1.79 -1.37
CA ASP A 157 7.70 -1.15 -0.19
C ASP A 157 6.71 -0.92 0.95
N HIS A 158 5.46 -0.59 0.65
CA HIS A 158 4.40 -0.37 1.66
C HIS A 158 3.62 -1.64 2.00
N GLY A 159 3.73 -2.70 1.18
CA GLY A 159 3.19 -4.02 1.48
C GLY A 159 1.70 -4.01 1.82
N HIS A 160 1.33 -4.55 2.98
CA HIS A 160 -0.08 -4.69 3.40
C HIS A 160 -0.83 -3.38 3.64
N ASP A 161 -0.12 -2.25 3.74
CA ASP A 161 -0.73 -0.91 3.85
C ASP A 161 -0.94 -0.24 2.48
N ALA A 162 -0.55 -0.90 1.39
CA ALA A 162 -0.79 -0.46 0.03
C ALA A 162 -1.55 -1.49 -0.81
N LYS A 163 -2.26 -1.00 -1.84
CA LYS A 163 -2.92 -1.86 -2.84
C LYS A 163 -2.96 -1.19 -4.20
N ALA A 164 -2.99 -2.01 -5.25
CA ALA A 164 -3.33 -1.52 -6.58
C ALA A 164 -4.81 -1.10 -6.61
N GLY A 165 -5.10 0.05 -7.23
CA GLY A 165 -6.46 0.41 -7.60
C GLY A 165 -6.81 -0.09 -9.00
N HIS A 166 -8.08 0.00 -9.37
CA HIS A 166 -8.55 -0.31 -10.72
C HIS A 166 -8.99 0.97 -11.42
N ASP A 167 -8.77 1.09 -12.73
CA ASP A 167 -9.11 2.29 -13.52
C ASP A 167 -10.58 2.72 -13.41
N HIS A 168 -11.48 1.76 -13.16
CA HIS A 168 -12.90 2.04 -12.95
C HIS A 168 -13.18 2.85 -11.67
N ASP A 169 -12.31 2.78 -10.64
CA ASP A 169 -12.44 3.56 -9.40
C ASP A 169 -12.15 5.06 -9.62
N ALA A 170 -11.51 5.43 -10.73
CA ALA A 170 -11.22 6.82 -11.08
C ALA A 170 -12.45 7.54 -11.66
N MET A 171 -13.35 6.81 -12.32
CA MET A 171 -14.52 7.37 -13.03
C MET A 171 -15.74 7.59 -12.13
N HIS A 172 -15.79 6.98 -10.93
CA HIS A 172 -16.98 7.01 -10.07
C HIS A 172 -17.00 8.11 -9.00
N HIS A 173 -16.00 9.00 -8.92
CA HIS A 173 -16.07 10.17 -8.04
C HIS A 173 -16.73 11.36 -8.75
N HIS A 174 -18.05 11.25 -8.89
CA HIS A 174 -18.92 12.40 -9.12
C HIS A 174 -19.00 13.24 -7.83
N PRO A 175 -18.93 14.58 -7.89
CA PRO A 175 -19.29 15.40 -6.76
C PRO A 175 -20.82 15.33 -6.59
N ALA A 176 -21.30 14.61 -5.58
CA ALA A 176 -22.54 14.96 -4.91
C ALA A 176 -22.10 15.85 -3.75
N ASP A 177 -22.51 17.11 -3.62
CA ASP A 177 -23.85 17.65 -3.76
C ASP A 177 -23.73 19.19 -3.87
N GLU A 178 -24.15 19.76 -4.99
CA GLU A 178 -24.51 21.18 -5.08
C GLU A 178 -25.96 21.24 -5.55
N SER A 179 -26.91 21.19 -4.62
CA SER A 179 -28.31 21.57 -4.86
C SER A 179 -29.02 21.87 -3.54
N THR A 180 -28.86 23.10 -3.06
CA THR A 180 -29.83 23.74 -2.17
C THR A 180 -30.76 24.61 -3.01
N PRO A 181 -32.08 24.56 -2.77
CA PRO A 181 -32.88 25.78 -2.70
C PRO A 181 -33.24 26.14 -1.26
#